data_AF-A0ABD0PUA3-F1
#
_entry.id   AF-A0ABD0PUA3-F1
#
_cell.length_a   1.000
_cell.length_b   1.000
_cell.length_c   1.000
_cell.angle_alpha   90.00
_cell.angle_beta   90.00
_cell.angle_gamma   90.00
#
_symmetry.space_group_name_H-M   'P 1'
#
loop_
_entity.id
_entity.type
_entity.pdbx_description
1 polymer ?
#
loop_
_entity_poly.entity_id
_entity_poly.type
_entity_poly.pdbx_seq_one_letter_code
_entity_poly.pdbx_strand_id
1 'polypeptide(L)'
;FDASTTVEEFQSRLNQDTGMRKTGQSGFSLYSDDPTGKDLEHCLQGNLKICDIISKWEQASKEQHTGKSENARTVKLTYKNRLYFSQQMRGETERERLLLAYQTNEEITAGHFPVNKELALEMAALLAQ
;
A
#
# COMPACT_ATOMS: atom_id res chain seq x y z
N PHE A 1 -4.39 6.45 16.25
CA PHE A 1 -4.67 5.05 16.66
C PHE A 1 -3.99 4.81 18.00
N ASP A 2 -4.45 3.82 18.76
CA ASP A 2 -3.87 3.44 20.05
C ASP A 2 -3.12 2.10 19.97
N ALA A 3 -2.49 1.68 21.07
CA ALA A 3 -1.71 0.43 21.15
C ALA A 3 -2.54 -0.82 20.86
N SER A 4 -3.87 -0.75 21.01
CA SER A 4 -4.78 -1.87 20.80
C SER A 4 -5.45 -1.86 19.42
N THR A 5 -5.18 -0.86 18.58
CA THR A 5 -5.84 -0.73 17.29
C THR A 5 -5.38 -1.83 16.34
N THR A 6 -6.33 -2.60 15.80
CA THR A 6 -6.06 -3.61 14.77
C THR A 6 -5.81 -2.98 13.40
N VAL A 7 -5.20 -3.73 12.49
CA VAL A 7 -5.06 -3.34 11.08
C VAL A 7 -6.44 -3.09 10.46
N GLU A 8 -7.42 -3.95 10.75
CA GLU A 8 -8.78 -3.80 10.25
C GLU A 8 -9.47 -2.52 10.75
N GLU A 9 -9.33 -2.19 12.04
CA GLU A 9 -9.89 -0.98 12.63
C GLU A 9 -9.23 0.28 12.05
N PHE A 10 -7.91 0.26 11.92
CA PHE A 10 -7.16 1.36 11.32
C PHE A 10 -7.54 1.55 9.84
N GLN A 11 -7.63 0.46 9.07
CA GLN A 11 -8.06 0.50 7.68
C GLN A 11 -9.50 0.97 7.53
N SER A 12 -10.41 0.55 8.41
CA SER A 12 -11.82 0.97 8.39
C SER A 12 -11.94 2.48 8.60
N ARG A 13 -11.19 3.05 9.55
CA ARG A 13 -11.11 4.51 9.76
C ARG A 13 -10.50 5.23 8.57
N LEU A 14 -9.39 4.70 8.03
CA LEU A 14 -8.77 5.25 6.82
C LEU A 14 -9.76 5.29 5.65
N ASN A 15 -10.51 4.22 5.43
CA ASN A 15 -11.52 4.17 4.37
C ASN A 15 -12.60 5.23 4.57
N GLN A 16 -13.07 5.41 5.81
CA GLN A 16 -14.07 6.42 6.16
C GLN A 16 -13.54 7.84 5.89
N ASP A 17 -12.34 8.16 6.38
CA ASP A 17 -11.73 9.48 6.28
C ASP A 17 -11.39 9.85 4.82
N THR A 18 -11.12 8.85 4.00
CA THR A 18 -10.78 9.05 2.59
C THR A 18 -11.96 8.87 1.63
N GLY A 19 -13.15 8.52 2.12
CA GLY A 19 -14.32 8.28 1.28
C GLY A 19 -14.19 7.03 0.40
N MET A 20 -13.44 6.02 0.85
CA MET A 20 -13.33 4.72 0.21
C MET A 20 -14.47 3.80 0.67
N ARG A 21 -14.77 2.76 -0.12
CA ARG A 21 -15.72 1.73 0.34
C ARG A 21 -15.14 0.90 1.47
N LYS A 22 -16.01 0.12 2.11
CA LYS A 22 -15.63 -0.85 3.15
C LYS A 22 -14.59 -1.82 2.61
N THR A 23 -13.71 -2.32 3.49
CA THR A 23 -12.59 -3.22 3.14
C THR A 23 -13.03 -4.44 2.32
N GLY A 24 -14.18 -5.04 2.65
CA GLY A 24 -14.73 -6.18 1.90
C GLY A 24 -15.28 -5.86 0.50
N GLN A 25 -15.31 -4.58 0.11
CA GLN A 25 -15.81 -4.11 -1.20
C GLN A 25 -14.74 -3.38 -2.01
N SER A 26 -13.86 -2.62 -1.37
CA SER A 26 -12.84 -1.83 -2.08
C SER A 26 -11.68 -2.67 -2.59
N GLY A 27 -11.34 -3.77 -1.91
CA GLY A 27 -10.21 -4.63 -2.28
C GLY A 27 -8.83 -4.04 -1.95
N PHE A 28 -8.80 -2.86 -1.32
CA PHE A 28 -7.57 -2.25 -0.81
C PHE A 28 -7.09 -2.93 0.47
N SER A 29 -5.79 -2.86 0.74
CA SER A 29 -5.15 -3.44 1.92
C SER A 29 -3.94 -2.60 2.32
N LEU A 30 -3.53 -2.72 3.59
CA LEU A 30 -2.32 -2.09 4.10
C LEU A 30 -1.12 -3.02 3.94
N TYR A 31 0.01 -2.41 3.63
CA TYR A 31 1.29 -3.06 3.48
C TYR A 31 2.35 -2.32 4.31
N SER A 32 3.36 -3.03 4.79
CA SER A 32 4.60 -2.41 5.28
C SER A 32 5.74 -2.68 4.31
N ASP A 33 6.69 -1.76 4.22
CA ASP A 33 7.96 -2.02 3.58
C ASP A 33 8.80 -3.04 4.36
N ASP A 34 9.82 -3.60 3.71
CA ASP A 34 10.72 -4.56 4.34
C ASP A 34 11.77 -3.87 5.22
N PRO A 35 11.95 -4.28 6.49
CA PRO A 35 12.87 -3.63 7.42
C PRO A 35 14.35 -3.74 6.99
N THR A 36 14.67 -4.64 6.06
CA THR A 36 16.01 -4.78 5.46
C THR A 36 16.30 -3.75 4.40
N GLY A 37 15.27 -3.06 3.91
CA GLY A 37 15.38 -2.12 2.82
C GLY A 37 15.40 -2.71 1.44
N LYS A 38 15.13 -4.00 1.30
CA LYS A 38 14.76 -4.59 0.01
C LYS A 38 13.48 -3.95 -0.50
N ASP A 39 13.36 -3.87 -1.81
CA ASP A 39 12.14 -3.43 -2.48
C ASP A 39 11.09 -4.56 -2.43
N LEU A 40 10.57 -4.79 -1.23
CA LEU A 40 9.58 -5.81 -0.92
C LEU A 40 8.55 -5.20 0.04
N GLU A 41 7.29 -5.53 -0.17
CA GLU A 41 6.19 -5.10 0.68
C GLU A 41 5.44 -6.31 1.26
N HIS A 42 5.04 -6.20 2.53
CA HIS A 42 4.35 -7.24 3.28
C HIS A 42 2.91 -6.84 3.55
N CYS A 43 1.95 -7.62 3.06
CA CYS A 43 0.52 -7.37 3.32
C CYS A 43 0.20 -7.59 4.80
N LEU A 44 -0.46 -6.62 5.42
CA LEU A 44 -0.81 -6.67 6.83
C LEU A 44 -2.13 -7.43 7.03
N GLN A 45 -2.15 -8.33 8.02
CA GLN A 45 -3.35 -9.10 8.36
C GLN A 45 -4.27 -8.31 9.29
N GLY A 46 -5.58 -8.31 9.02
CA GLY A 46 -6.58 -7.47 9.68
C GLY A 46 -6.63 -7.62 11.21
N ASN A 47 -6.41 -8.83 11.74
CA ASN A 47 -6.49 -9.14 13.16
C ASN A 47 -5.26 -8.73 13.98
N LEU A 48 -4.14 -8.38 13.32
CA LEU A 48 -2.92 -7.97 14.00
C LEU A 48 -3.01 -6.51 14.47
N LYS A 49 -2.26 -6.16 15.52
CA LYS A 49 -2.18 -4.79 16.03
C LYS A 49 -1.15 -4.00 15.24
N ILE A 50 -1.49 -2.76 14.86
CA ILE A 50 -0.59 -1.88 14.10
C ILE A 50 0.70 -1.60 14.88
N CYS A 51 0.59 -1.36 16.19
CA CYS A 51 1.76 -1.11 17.02
C CYS A 51 2.70 -2.31 17.13
N ASP A 52 2.19 -3.55 17.13
CA ASP A 52 3.03 -4.75 17.14
C ASP A 52 3.82 -4.87 15.83
N ILE A 53 3.18 -4.54 14.70
CA ILE A 53 3.82 -4.55 13.37
C ILE A 53 4.94 -3.51 13.33
N ILE A 54 4.66 -2.28 13.75
CA ILE A 54 5.66 -1.20 13.82
C ILE A 54 6.82 -1.59 14.73
N SER A 55 6.53 -2.09 15.94
CA SER A 55 7.56 -2.47 16.91
C SER A 55 8.47 -3.58 16.39
N LYS A 56 7.89 -4.61 15.74
CA LYS A 56 8.65 -5.69 15.10
C LYS A 56 9.51 -5.18 13.95
N TRP A 57 8.95 -4.29 13.13
CA TRP A 57 9.68 -3.68 12.02
C TRP A 57 10.88 -2.87 12.52
N GLU A 58 10.69 -2.04 13.54
CA GLU A 58 11.75 -1.22 14.14
C GLU A 58 12.85 -2.08 14.76
N GLN A 59 12.46 -3.16 15.46
CA GLN A 59 13.42 -4.10 16.02
C GLN A 59 14.27 -4.76 14.91
N ALA A 60 13.62 -5.29 13.87
CA ALA A 60 14.30 -5.93 12.74
C ALA A 60 15.21 -4.94 11.99
N SER A 61 14.79 -3.68 11.86
CA SER A 61 15.59 -2.63 11.22
C SER A 61 16.86 -2.32 12.03
N LYS A 62 16.74 -2.21 13.36
CA LYS A 62 17.88 -1.97 14.27
C LYS A 62 18.90 -3.11 14.25
N GLU A 63 18.42 -4.36 14.25
CA GLU A 63 19.29 -5.55 14.23
C GLU A 63 20.15 -5.64 12.97
N GLN A 64 19.77 -4.99 11.87
CA GLN A 64 20.55 -4.98 10.63
C GLN A 64 21.58 -3.86 10.55
N HIS A 65 21.40 -2.80 11.34
CA HIS A 65 22.29 -1.64 11.36
C HIS A 65 23.19 -1.66 12.62
N THR A 66 23.91 -2.76 12.84
CA THR A 66 24.83 -2.94 13.99
C THR A 66 26.09 -2.06 13.96
N GLY A 67 26.17 -1.10 13.04
CA GLY A 67 27.28 -0.16 12.91
C GLY A 67 26.80 1.28 12.71
N LYS A 68 27.36 2.18 13.50
CA LYS A 68 27.26 3.66 13.47
C LYS A 68 26.74 4.22 12.13
N SER A 69 25.43 4.41 12.00
CA SER A 69 24.84 5.16 10.90
C SER A 69 23.55 5.81 11.38
N GLU A 70 23.49 7.14 11.29
CA GLU A 70 22.35 7.99 11.66
C GLU A 70 21.19 7.93 10.65
N ASN A 71 21.16 6.94 9.76
CA ASN A 71 20.04 6.74 8.85
C ASN A 71 19.02 5.78 9.48
N ALA A 72 18.31 6.27 10.50
CA ALA A 72 17.16 5.56 11.05
C ALA A 72 16.06 5.49 9.97
N ARG A 73 15.93 4.33 9.32
CA ARG A 73 14.80 4.08 8.41
C ARG A 73 13.49 4.16 9.21
N THR A 74 12.45 4.68 8.60
CA THR A 74 11.10 4.76 9.16
C THR A 74 10.20 3.76 8.46
N VAL A 75 9.39 3.03 9.22
CA VAL A 75 8.38 2.14 8.64
C VAL A 75 7.46 2.92 7.71
N LYS A 76 7.27 2.41 6.49
CA LYS A 76 6.32 2.95 5.52
C LYS A 76 5.10 2.05 5.45
N LEU A 77 3.94 2.61 5.75
CA LEU A 77 2.65 1.93 5.54
C LEU A 77 2.07 2.37 4.20
N THR A 78 1.93 1.43 3.26
CA THR A 78 1.34 1.66 1.94
C THR A 78 -0.09 1.15 1.92
N TYR A 79 -1.04 1.98 1.47
CA TYR A 79 -2.43 1.57 1.24
C TYR A 79 -2.68 1.42 -0.26
N LYS A 80 -2.86 0.18 -0.73
CA LYS A 80 -2.94 -0.13 -2.17
C LYS A 80 -3.96 -1.21 -2.48
N ASN A 81 -4.40 -1.27 -3.74
CA ASN A 81 -5.34 -2.27 -4.20
C ASN A 81 -4.64 -3.64 -4.27
N ARG A 82 -5.27 -4.64 -3.63
CA ARG A 82 -4.83 -6.04 -3.64
C ARG A 82 -5.76 -6.95 -4.43
N LEU A 83 -7.06 -6.68 -4.38
CA LEU A 83 -8.10 -7.55 -4.92
C LEU A 83 -9.05 -6.76 -5.80
N TYR A 84 -9.37 -7.34 -6.95
CA TYR A 84 -10.33 -6.77 -7.87
C TYR A 84 -11.63 -7.58 -7.87
N PHE A 85 -12.74 -6.92 -7.52
CA PHE A 85 -14.05 -7.55 -7.43
C PHE A 85 -14.94 -7.07 -8.59
N SER A 86 -15.04 -7.88 -9.64
CA SER A 86 -15.79 -7.53 -10.85
C SER A 86 -17.26 -7.16 -10.59
N GLN A 87 -17.90 -7.85 -9.64
CA GLN A 87 -19.27 -7.58 -9.23
C GLN A 87 -19.45 -6.21 -8.55
N GLN A 88 -18.36 -5.62 -8.05
CA GLN A 88 -18.36 -4.37 -7.29
C GLN A 88 -17.90 -3.16 -8.12
N MET A 89 -17.53 -3.32 -9.40
CA MET A 89 -16.98 -2.22 -10.21
C MET A 89 -17.89 -0.99 -10.30
N ARG A 90 -19.21 -1.20 -10.44
CA ARG A 90 -20.17 -0.10 -10.57
C ARG A 90 -20.25 0.78 -9.33
N GLY A 91 -19.78 0.27 -8.19
CA GLY A 91 -19.73 1.01 -6.93
C GLY A 91 -18.41 1.73 -6.68
N GLU A 92 -17.42 1.63 -7.57
CA GLU A 92 -16.10 2.24 -7.36
C GLU A 92 -16.20 3.75 -7.17
N THR A 93 -15.50 4.27 -6.16
CA THR A 93 -15.39 5.71 -5.95
C THR A 93 -14.36 6.30 -6.91
N GLU A 94 -14.45 7.61 -7.16
CA GLU A 94 -13.44 8.30 -7.97
C GLU A 94 -12.05 8.16 -7.37
N ARG A 95 -11.94 8.20 -6.05
CA ARG A 95 -10.68 8.03 -5.33
C ARG A 95 -10.10 6.62 -5.48
N GLU A 96 -10.95 5.59 -5.44
CA GLU A 96 -10.51 4.20 -5.71
C GLU A 96 -9.92 4.07 -7.11
N ARG A 97 -10.62 4.61 -8.12
CA ARG A 97 -10.13 4.60 -9.50
C ARG A 97 -8.83 5.37 -9.67
N LEU A 98 -8.70 6.52 -9.01
CA LEU A 98 -7.49 7.34 -9.07
C LEU A 98 -6.29 6.62 -8.43
N LEU A 99 -6.47 6.05 -7.23
CA LEU A 99 -5.41 5.27 -6.57
C LEU A 99 -5.02 4.04 -7.39
N LEU A 100 -5.99 3.36 -8.00
CA LEU A 100 -5.73 2.23 -8.89
C LEU A 100 -4.95 2.67 -10.14
N ALA A 101 -5.30 3.81 -10.74
CA ALA A 101 -4.59 4.34 -11.90
C ALA A 101 -3.12 4.65 -11.59
N TYR A 102 -2.83 5.32 -10.46
CA TYR A 102 -1.46 5.54 -10.01
C TYR A 102 -0.71 4.23 -9.76
N GLN A 103 -1.33 3.27 -9.07
CA GLN A 103 -0.71 1.97 -8.83
C GLN A 103 -0.42 1.23 -10.14
N THR A 104 -1.35 1.22 -11.11
CA THR A 104 -1.13 0.61 -12.43
C THR A 104 -0.02 1.32 -13.19
N ASN A 105 0.11 2.64 -13.08
CA ASN A 105 1.17 3.40 -13.74
C ASN A 105 2.56 3.06 -13.23
N GLU A 106 2.71 2.84 -11.92
CA GLU A 106 3.96 2.36 -11.35
C GLU A 106 4.35 1.01 -11.95
N GLU A 107 3.40 0.06 -12.08
CA GLU A 107 3.65 -1.24 -12.70
C GLU A 107 3.97 -1.13 -14.21
N ILE A 108 3.35 -0.19 -14.92
CA ILE A 108 3.66 0.09 -16.33
C ILE A 108 5.09 0.63 -16.45
N THR A 109 5.45 1.60 -15.62
CA THR A 109 6.76 2.25 -15.65
C THR A 109 7.87 1.27 -15.24
N ALA A 110 7.58 0.37 -14.30
CA ALA A 110 8.46 -0.73 -13.91
C ALA A 110 8.57 -1.85 -14.96
N GLY A 111 7.72 -1.85 -16.00
CA GLY A 111 7.70 -2.89 -17.04
C GLY A 111 7.04 -4.20 -16.59
N HIS A 112 6.29 -4.19 -15.49
CA HIS A 112 5.57 -5.34 -14.95
C HIS A 112 4.14 -5.45 -15.50
N PHE A 113 3.67 -4.45 -16.24
CA PHE A 113 2.37 -4.46 -16.88
C PHE A 113 2.46 -4.87 -18.35
N PRO A 114 1.67 -5.85 -18.82
CA PRO A 114 1.80 -6.40 -20.17
C PRO A 114 1.17 -5.48 -21.23
N VAL A 115 1.88 -4.39 -21.57
CA VAL A 115 1.52 -3.45 -22.63
C VAL A 115 2.70 -3.23 -23.58
N ASN A 116 2.41 -2.80 -24.81
CA ASN A 116 3.47 -2.39 -25.73
C ASN A 116 4.06 -1.02 -25.30
N LYS A 117 5.23 -0.67 -25.84
CA LYS A 117 5.96 0.54 -25.44
C LYS A 117 5.21 1.83 -25.76
N GLU A 118 4.51 1.88 -26.90
CA GLU A 118 3.75 3.06 -27.34
C GLU A 118 2.61 3.34 -26.36
N LEU A 119 1.81 2.31 -26.05
CA LEU A 119 0.72 2.39 -25.09
C LEU A 119 1.21 2.70 -23.67
N ALA A 120 2.35 2.13 -23.25
CA ALA A 120 2.95 2.45 -21.95
C ALA A 120 3.30 3.94 -21.83
N LEU A 121 3.91 4.52 -22.89
CA LEU A 121 4.27 5.93 -22.95
C LEU A 121 3.02 6.83 -22.93
N GLU A 122 1.99 6.48 -23.70
CA GLU A 122 0.71 7.20 -23.71
C GLU A 122 0.06 7.21 -22.32
N MET A 123 -0.03 6.05 -21.67
CA MET A 123 -0.62 5.93 -20.33
C MET A 123 0.15 6.72 -19.27
N ALA A 124 1.49 6.67 -19.30
CA ALA A 124 2.34 7.43 -18.39
C ALA A 124 2.22 8.94 -18.62
N ALA A 125 2.15 9.39 -19.88
CA ALA A 125 1.97 10.79 -20.21
C ALA A 125 0.60 11.32 -19.76
N LEU A 126 -0.47 10.53 -19.88
CA LEU A 126 -1.82 10.92 -19.45
C LEU A 126 -1.91 11.17 -17.94
N LEU A 127 -1.18 10.42 -17.11
CA LEU A 127 -1.15 10.61 -15.65
C LEU A 127 -0.21 11.73 -15.19
N ALA A 128 0.68 12.21 -16.07
CA ALA A 128 1.61 13.31 -15.80
C ALA A 128 1.05 14.71 -16.17
N GLN A 129 -0.12 14.77 -16.82
CA GLN A 129 -0.82 16.00 -17.20
C GLN A 129 -1.58 16.62 -16.03
#